data_AF-A0A1D2SGH9-F1
#
_entry.id   AF-A0A1D2SGH9-F1
#
_cell.length_a   1.000
_cell.length_b   1.000
_cell.length_c   1.000
_cell.angle_alpha   90.00
_cell.angle_beta   90.00
_cell.angle_gamma   90.00
#
_symmetry.space_group_name_H-M   'P 1'
#
loop_
_entity.id
_entity.type
_entity.pdbx_description
1 polymer ?
#
loop_
_entity_poly.entity_id
_entity_poly.type
_entity_poly.pdbx_seq_one_letter_code
_entity_poly.pdbx_strand_id
1 'polypeptide(L)' 'MIRWTQILYYSARIAYLESVHRRVLQVAPHHEEASATWLELQHARDEFALAWAPRDFAHSRRAA' A
#
# COMPACT_ATOMS: atom_id res chain seq x y z
N MET A 1 -18.97 13.29 -5.96
CA MET A 1 -17.85 14.06 -5.36
C MET A 1 -17.00 13.28 -4.35
N ILE A 2 -17.41 12.07 -3.92
CA ILE A 2 -16.73 11.24 -2.90
C ILE A 2 -15.34 10.70 -3.35
N ARG A 3 -15.10 10.61 -4.67
CA ARG A 3 -13.92 9.97 -5.26
C ARG A 3 -12.60 10.65 -4.91
N TRP A 4 -12.56 11.99 -4.82
CA TRP A 4 -11.33 12.73 -4.52
C TRP A 4 -10.88 12.57 -3.06
N THR A 5 -11.80 12.59 -2.11
CA THR A 5 -11.49 12.38 -0.69
C THR A 5 -10.88 11.01 -0.44
N GLN A 6 -11.39 9.97 -1.12
CA GLN A 6 -10.84 8.63 -1.01
C GLN A 6 -9.44 8.54 -1.64
N ILE A 7 -9.21 9.16 -2.81
CA ILE A 7 -7.86 9.25 -3.41
C ILE A 7 -6.88 9.87 -2.43
N LEU A 8 -7.23 11.03 -1.86
CA LEU A 8 -6.39 11.73 -0.89
C LEU A 8 -6.11 10.88 0.35
N TYR A 9 -7.12 10.19 0.87
CA TYR A 9 -6.98 9.31 2.02
C TYR A 9 -5.99 8.16 1.76
N TYR A 10 -6.16 7.41 0.66
CA TYR A 10 -5.29 6.29 0.35
C TYR A 10 -3.86 6.75 0.00
N SER A 11 -3.70 7.86 -0.74
CA SER A 11 -2.38 8.43 -1.01
C SER A 11 -1.67 8.87 0.27
N ALA A 12 -2.37 9.52 1.20
CA ALA A 12 -1.80 9.92 2.49
C ALA A 12 -1.38 8.71 3.34
N ARG A 13 -2.20 7.64 3.34
CA ARG A 13 -1.88 6.39 4.05
C ARG A 13 -0.62 5.71 3.50
N ILE A 14 -0.48 5.63 2.17
CA ILE A 14 0.71 5.06 1.51
C ILE A 14 1.96 5.89 1.86
N ALA A 15 1.87 7.22 1.77
CA ALA A 15 2.99 8.10 2.10
C ALA A 15 3.43 7.98 3.56
N TYR A 16 2.48 7.86 4.48
CA TYR A 16 2.76 7.62 5.90
C TYR A 16 3.52 6.30 6.12
N LEU A 17 3.02 5.20 5.56
CA LEU A 17 3.64 3.88 5.69
C LEU A 17 5.05 3.84 5.08
N GLU A 18 5.25 4.53 3.95
CA GLU A 18 6.59 4.65 3.34
C GLU A 18 7.56 5.40 4.25
N SER A 19 7.12 6.49 4.89
CA SER A 19 7.93 7.22 5.87
C SER A 19 8.29 6.36 7.08
N VAL A 20 7.35 5.57 7.59
CA VAL A 20 7.58 4.66 8.73
C VAL A 20 8.59 3.58 8.33
N HIS A 21 8.38 2.93 7.19
CA HIS A 21 9.29 1.89 6.69
C HIS A 21 10.71 2.42 6.51
N ARG A 22 10.86 3.62 5.91
CA ARG A 22 12.17 4.26 5.73
C ARG A 22 12.86 4.54 7.07
N ARG A 23 12.11 4.93 8.09
CA ARG A 23 12.64 5.15 9.45
C ARG A 23 13.04 3.85 10.14
N VAL A 24 12.25 2.78 9.98
CA VAL A 24 12.59 1.45 10.50
C VAL A 24 13.86 0.92 9.84
N LEU A 25 14.03 1.07 8.53
CA LEU A 25 15.25 0.69 7.82
C LEU A 25 16.50 1.46 8.32
N GLN A 26 16.34 2.73 8.70
CA GLN A 26 17.45 3.53 9.22
C GLN A 26 17.87 3.11 10.63
N VAL A 27 16.92 2.71 11.47
CA VAL A 27 17.18 2.39 12.88
C VAL A 27 17.54 0.90 13.05
N ALA A 28 16.85 0.01 12.34
CA ALA A 28 16.94 -1.43 12.55
C ALA A 28 16.72 -2.22 11.23
N PRO A 29 17.68 -2.16 10.28
CA PRO A 29 17.53 -2.71 8.93
C PRO A 29 17.35 -4.23 8.87
N HIS A 30 17.76 -4.97 9.90
CA HIS A 30 17.67 -6.44 9.98
C HIS A 30 16.61 -6.91 10.97
N HIS A 31 15.78 -6.00 11.48
CA HIS A 31 14.73 -6.33 12.44
C HIS A 31 13.46 -6.80 11.73
N GLU A 32 12.69 -7.69 12.37
CA GLU A 32 11.45 -8.24 11.80
C GLU A 32 10.43 -7.13 11.43
N GLU A 33 10.50 -5.99 12.13
CA GLU A 33 9.70 -4.80 11.84
C GLU A 33 9.94 -4.22 10.44
N ALA A 34 11.14 -4.38 9.87
CA ALA A 34 11.42 -3.92 8.51
C ALA A 34 10.59 -4.72 7.49
N SER A 35 10.48 -6.04 7.69
CA SER A 35 9.66 -6.92 6.87
C SER A 35 8.17 -6.68 7.09
N ALA A 36 7.74 -6.47 8.34
CA ALA A 36 6.35 -6.19 8.68
C ALA A 36 5.86 -4.86 8.07
N THR A 37 6.66 -3.79 8.21
CA THR A 37 6.33 -2.49 7.62
C THR A 37 6.36 -2.51 6.09
N TRP A 38 7.22 -3.33 5.49
CA TRP A 38 7.22 -3.56 4.04
C TRP A 38 5.95 -4.25 3.56
N LEU A 39 5.51 -5.32 4.26
CA LEU A 39 4.28 -6.03 3.94
C LEU A 39 3.05 -5.12 4.05
N GLU A 40 2.95 -4.32 5.12
CA GLU A 40 1.87 -3.35 5.32
C GLU A 40 1.83 -2.28 4.21
N LEU A 41 3.01 -1.81 3.76
CA LEU A 41 3.09 -0.86 2.64
C LEU A 41 2.58 -1.49 1.33
N GLN A 42 2.93 -2.75 1.06
CA GLN A 42 2.43 -3.44 -0.13
C GLN A 42 0.93 -3.70 -0.05
N HIS A 43 0.42 -4.12 1.10
CA HIS A 43 -1.00 -4.33 1.29
C HIS A 43 -1.80 -3.03 1.09
N ALA A 44 -1.32 -1.90 1.60
CA ALA A 44 -1.94 -0.60 1.37
C ALA A 44 -1.94 -0.17 -0.11
N ARG A 45 -0.87 -0.50 -0.86
CA ARG A 45 -0.80 -0.26 -2.31
C ARG A 45 -1.77 -1.15 -3.08
N ASP A 46 -1.90 -2.42 -2.71
CA ASP A 46 -2.84 -3.35 -3.32
C ASP A 46 -4.29 -2.97 -3.03
N GLU A 47 -4.63 -2.54 -1.81
CA GLU A 47 -5.95 -2.01 -1.48
C GLU A 47 -6.30 -0.78 -2.33
N PHE A 48 -5.36 0.15 -2.50
CA PHE A 48 -5.55 1.30 -3.40
C PHE A 48 -5.72 0.85 -4.85
N ALA A 49 -4.88 -0.07 -5.32
CA ALA A 49 -4.95 -0.62 -6.66
C ALA A 49 -6.28 -1.34 -6.90
N LEU A 50 -6.82 -2.09 -5.94
CA LEU A 50 -8.12 -2.76 -6.04
C LEU A 50 -9.28 -1.76 -6.05
N ALA A 51 -9.22 -0.73 -5.20
CA ALA A 51 -10.25 0.30 -5.15
C ALA A 51 -10.27 1.17 -6.42
N TRP A 52 -9.16 1.24 -7.17
CA TRP A 52 -9.02 2.01 -8.41
C TRP A 52 -8.81 1.19 -9.69
N ALA A 53 -8.71 -0.14 -9.59
CA ALA A 53 -8.50 -0.99 -10.75
C ALA A 53 -9.70 -0.87 -11.70
N PRO A 54 -9.48 -0.69 -13.01
CA PRO A 54 -10.52 -0.95 -13.99
C PRO A 54 -11.01 -2.39 -13.77
N ARG A 55 -12.33 -2.60 -13.79
CA ARG A 55 -13.00 -3.89 -13.51
C ARG A 55 -12.38 -5.10 -14.24
N ASP A 56 -11.62 -4.88 -15.30
CA ASP A 56 -10.98 -5.90 -16.12
C ASP A 56 -9.80 -6.63 -15.43
N PHE A 57 -9.08 -6.00 -14.49
CA PHE A 57 -7.92 -6.65 -13.84
C PHE A 57 -8.29 -7.71 -12.79
N ALA A 58 -9.50 -7.65 -12.22
CA ALA A 58 -9.98 -8.66 -11.29
C ALA A 58 -10.25 -10.01 -11.98
N HIS A 59 -10.49 -10.01 -13.30
CA HIS A 59 -10.71 -11.23 -14.08
C HIS A 59 -9.39 -11.94 -14.42
N SER A 60 -8.32 -11.18 -14.72
CA SER A 60 -7.02 -11.75 -15.11
C SER A 60 -6.30 -12.51 -13.98
N ARG A 61 -6.58 -12.20 -12.71
CA ARG A 61 -5.93 -12.88 -11.56
C ARG A 61 -6.59 -14.21 -11.18
N ARG A 62 -7.81 -14.50 -11.66
CA ARG A 62 -8.53 -15.76 -11.38
C ARG A 62 -8.31 -16.83 -12.46
N ALA A 63 -7.69 -16.46 -13.57
CA ALA A 63 -7.47 -17.31 -14.73
C ALA A 63 -5.99 -17.75 -14.91
N ALA A 64 -5.13 -17.46 -13.92
CA ALA A 64 -3.73 -17.89 -13.88
C ALA A 64 -3.52 -18.93 -12.78
#